data_AF-A0A2K0SXW7-F1
#
_entry.id   AF-A0A2K0SXW7-F1
#
_cell.length_a   1.000
_cell.length_b   1.000
_cell.length_c   1.000
_cell.angle_alpha   90.00
_cell.angle_beta   90.00
_cell.angle_gamma   90.00
#
_symmetry.space_group_name_H-M   'P 1'
#
loop_
_entity.id
_entity.type
_entity.pdbx_description
1 polymer ?
#
loop_
_entity_poly.entity_id
_entity_poly.type
_entity_poly.pdbx_seq_one_letter_code
_entity_poly.pdbx_strand_id
1 'polypeptide(L)'
;MRDHWSQNGILSCLAEWRHLCDDSQNSVLWISSENNGRQFWLTEFSINLIDICRSQGQLVTFAMCDRPKSAKWTPQHVLKHLVSQMLLSRPDLANSAPHIFNTRQFRKASTFDSVFNLLHSIVGLLASVIVVVDRLDRCVPESAAQHVNIADALSMLVKLHRRNLKVIVTTGQVVSPSMLPGLPISFAVVSTKRRPRLLEYKNSPVPRRGINEMRSVYHPDSLD
;
A
#
# COMPACT_ATOMS: atom_id res chain seq x y z
N MET A 1 1.96 9.58 14.34
CA MET A 1 2.35 8.97 13.04
C MET A 1 3.67 8.22 13.29
N ARG A 2 3.79 6.93 12.97
CA ARG A 2 4.96 6.14 13.39
C ARG A 2 6.23 6.58 12.63
N ASP A 3 7.36 6.70 13.33
CA ASP A 3 8.66 7.21 12.82
C ASP A 3 9.19 6.52 11.55
N HIS A 4 8.70 5.33 11.22
CA HIS A 4 9.21 4.54 10.11
C HIS A 4 8.77 5.07 8.73
N TRP A 5 7.68 5.84 8.62
CA TRP A 5 7.28 6.48 7.35
C TRP A 5 8.24 7.58 6.91
N SER A 6 8.77 8.33 7.88
CA SER A 6 9.80 9.35 7.61
C SER A 6 11.13 8.72 7.19
N GLN A 7 11.38 7.47 7.59
CA GLN A 7 12.64 6.77 7.35
C GLN A 7 12.64 5.93 6.06
N ASN A 8 11.48 5.51 5.57
CA ASN A 8 11.40 4.65 4.38
C ASN A 8 11.19 5.42 3.07
N GLY A 9 11.11 6.76 3.14
CA GLY A 9 10.99 7.67 1.99
C GLY A 9 9.56 7.87 1.47
N ILE A 10 8.56 7.16 1.99
CA ILE A 10 7.20 7.17 1.41
C ILE A 10 6.52 8.54 1.47
N LEU A 11 6.78 9.31 2.54
CA LEU A 11 6.16 10.63 2.73
C LEU A 11 6.70 11.65 1.72
N SER A 12 8.00 11.61 1.44
CA SER A 12 8.62 12.48 0.43
C SER A 12 8.07 12.18 -0.95
N CYS A 13 7.94 10.90 -1.31
CA CYS A 13 7.33 10.48 -2.58
C CYS A 13 5.86 10.91 -2.70
N LEU A 14 5.09 10.82 -1.62
CA LEU A 14 3.70 11.28 -1.60
C LEU A 14 3.60 12.80 -1.82
N ALA A 15 4.48 13.58 -1.17
CA ALA A 15 4.52 15.03 -1.34
C ALA A 15 4.90 15.43 -2.77
N GLU A 16 5.93 14.80 -3.33
CA GLU A 16 6.35 15.02 -4.73
C GLU A 16 5.22 14.65 -5.70
N TRP A 17 4.60 13.49 -5.53
CA TRP A 17 3.46 13.08 -6.36
C TRP A 17 2.27 14.04 -6.24
N ARG A 18 2.03 14.62 -5.05
CA ARG A 18 0.96 15.60 -4.87
C ARG A 18 1.20 16.85 -5.70
N HIS A 19 2.42 17.36 -5.75
CA HIS A 19 2.78 18.49 -6.63
C HIS A 19 2.58 18.12 -8.11
N LEU A 20 3.00 16.91 -8.51
CA LEU A 20 2.74 16.41 -9.86
C LEU A 20 1.24 16.26 -10.17
N CYS A 21 0.39 16.00 -9.17
CA CYS A 21 -1.05 15.91 -9.39
C CYS A 21 -1.72 17.25 -9.70
N ASP A 22 -1.11 18.35 -9.25
CA ASP A 22 -1.62 19.70 -9.43
C ASP A 22 -1.16 20.28 -10.79
N ASP A 23 0.04 19.91 -11.25
CA ASP A 23 0.65 20.43 -12.49
C ASP A 23 0.72 19.44 -13.67
N SER A 24 0.53 18.13 -13.45
CA SER A 24 0.79 17.09 -14.45
C SER A 24 -0.34 16.08 -14.64
N GLN A 25 -0.20 15.28 -15.70
CA GLN A 25 -1.10 14.19 -16.07
C GLN A 25 -1.05 12.99 -15.11
N ASN A 26 -0.05 12.91 -14.21
CA ASN A 26 0.27 11.73 -13.42
C ASN A 26 -0.53 11.63 -12.12
N SER A 27 -1.79 11.21 -12.24
CA SER A 27 -2.69 11.04 -11.10
C SER A 27 -2.73 9.61 -10.53
N VAL A 28 -1.80 8.75 -10.94
CA VAL A 28 -1.58 7.43 -10.32
C VAL A 28 -0.24 7.44 -9.59
N LEU A 29 -0.23 7.08 -8.31
CA LEU A 29 0.97 6.78 -7.55
C LEU A 29 1.09 5.28 -7.34
N TRP A 30 2.16 4.68 -7.84
CA TRP A 30 2.46 3.27 -7.66
C TRP A 30 3.58 3.08 -6.65
N ILE A 31 3.29 2.45 -5.53
CA ILE A 31 4.21 2.25 -4.42
C ILE A 31 4.59 0.77 -4.33
N SER A 32 5.83 0.43 -4.64
CA SER A 32 6.35 -0.92 -4.51
C SER A 32 7.24 -1.06 -3.28
N SER A 33 7.33 -2.26 -2.70
CA SER A 33 8.41 -2.57 -1.75
C SER A 33 9.56 -3.33 -2.39
N GLU A 34 10.79 -2.87 -2.11
CA GLU A 34 12.03 -3.54 -2.55
C GLU A 34 12.24 -4.92 -1.94
N ASN A 35 11.65 -5.17 -0.76
CA ASN A 35 12.02 -6.31 0.08
C ASN A 35 10.77 -6.97 0.66
N ASN A 36 10.80 -8.28 0.83
CA ASN A 36 9.69 -9.03 1.47
C ASN A 36 9.71 -8.96 3.01
N GLY A 37 10.35 -7.95 3.60
CA GLY A 37 10.65 -7.89 5.03
C GLY A 37 9.42 -7.66 5.92
N ARG A 38 8.84 -6.46 5.86
CA ARG A 38 7.66 -6.04 6.63
C ARG A 38 6.56 -5.57 5.68
N GLN A 39 6.08 -6.48 4.84
CA GLN A 39 5.06 -6.22 3.83
C GLN A 39 3.76 -5.64 4.40
N PHE A 40 3.43 -5.94 5.65
CA PHE A 40 2.31 -5.34 6.38
C PHE A 40 2.42 -3.82 6.53
N TRP A 41 3.62 -3.23 6.40
CA TRP A 41 3.81 -1.78 6.38
C TRP A 41 3.14 -1.14 5.17
N LEU A 42 3.08 -1.79 4.01
CA LEU A 42 2.34 -1.19 2.88
C LEU A 42 0.85 -1.09 3.20
N THR A 43 0.27 -2.14 3.77
CA THR A 43 -1.14 -2.13 4.19
C THR A 43 -1.39 -1.16 5.34
N GLU A 44 -0.49 -1.08 6.32
CA GLU A 44 -0.58 -0.09 7.41
C GLU A 44 -0.53 1.34 6.86
N PHE A 45 0.34 1.61 5.89
CA PHE A 45 0.40 2.88 5.19
C PHE A 45 -0.93 3.19 4.49
N SER A 46 -1.45 2.25 3.70
CA SER A 46 -2.73 2.42 2.99
C SER A 46 -3.87 2.75 3.95
N ILE A 47 -3.95 2.07 5.10
CA ILE A 47 -4.96 2.33 6.14
C ILE A 47 -4.79 3.75 6.71
N ASN A 48 -3.58 4.12 7.15
CA ASN A 48 -3.30 5.45 7.69
C ASN A 48 -3.67 6.55 6.70
N LEU A 49 -3.36 6.34 5.42
CA LEU A 49 -3.68 7.29 4.35
C LEU A 49 -5.19 7.44 4.16
N ILE A 50 -5.93 6.34 4.11
CA ILE A 50 -7.39 6.35 4.01
C ILE A 50 -8.01 7.11 5.19
N ASP A 51 -7.54 6.85 6.41
CA ASP A 51 -8.05 7.50 7.62
C ASP A 51 -7.77 9.01 7.62
N ILE A 52 -6.55 9.42 7.24
CA ILE A 52 -6.18 10.83 7.11
C ILE A 52 -7.06 11.53 6.07
N CYS A 53 -7.16 10.99 4.86
CA CYS A 53 -7.97 11.56 3.79
C CYS A 53 -9.45 11.70 4.21
N ARG A 54 -10.01 10.68 4.88
CA ARG A 54 -11.38 10.74 5.42
C ARG A 54 -11.54 11.79 6.50
N SER A 55 -10.58 11.93 7.41
CA SER A 55 -10.61 12.96 8.45
C SER A 55 -10.59 14.38 7.89
N GLN A 56 -10.05 14.56 6.68
CA GLN A 56 -10.05 15.81 5.93
C GLN A 56 -11.31 16.01 5.06
N GLY A 57 -12.31 15.14 5.19
CA GLY A 57 -13.56 15.20 4.42
C GLY A 57 -13.43 14.77 2.96
N GLN A 58 -12.31 14.13 2.57
CA GLN A 58 -12.14 13.64 1.21
C GLN A 58 -12.94 12.35 0.98
N LEU A 59 -13.52 12.22 -0.20
CA LEU A 59 -14.16 10.96 -0.62
C LEU A 59 -13.07 9.94 -0.99
N VAL A 60 -12.97 8.88 -0.19
CA VAL A 60 -12.00 7.80 -0.41
C VAL A 60 -12.72 6.49 -0.57
N THR A 61 -12.42 5.80 -1.68
CA THR A 61 -12.77 4.39 -1.87
C THR A 61 -11.49 3.57 -1.88
N PHE A 62 -11.58 2.31 -1.45
CA PHE A 62 -10.40 1.47 -1.37
C PHE A 62 -10.70 0.00 -1.60
N ALA A 63 -9.67 -0.74 -1.98
CA ALA A 63 -9.68 -2.18 -2.15
C ALA A 63 -8.41 -2.77 -1.51
N MET A 64 -8.58 -3.67 -0.55
CA MET A 64 -7.48 -4.38 0.11
C MET A 64 -7.36 -5.79 -0.50
N CYS A 65 -6.43 -6.01 -1.44
CA CYS A 65 -6.25 -7.31 -2.11
C CYS A 65 -5.65 -8.39 -1.18
N ASP A 66 -4.96 -8.01 -0.10
CA ASP A 66 -4.37 -8.95 0.86
C ASP A 66 -5.46 -9.47 1.84
N ARG A 67 -6.21 -10.48 1.41
CA ARG A 67 -7.36 -11.03 2.15
C ARG A 67 -6.97 -12.26 2.98
N PRO A 68 -7.52 -12.41 4.20
CA PRO A 68 -7.31 -13.61 5.01
C PRO A 68 -8.04 -14.83 4.40
N LYS A 69 -7.57 -16.04 4.74
CA LYS A 69 -8.26 -17.33 4.52
C LYS A 69 -8.55 -17.69 3.04
N SER A 70 -7.54 -17.62 2.18
CA SER A 70 -7.57 -18.12 0.78
C SER A 70 -8.54 -17.43 -0.20
N ALA A 71 -9.34 -16.46 0.25
CA ALA A 71 -10.20 -15.67 -0.63
C ALA A 71 -9.33 -14.79 -1.55
N LYS A 72 -9.15 -15.21 -2.80
CA LYS A 72 -8.42 -14.44 -3.80
C LYS A 72 -9.38 -13.50 -4.52
N TRP A 73 -9.00 -12.23 -4.62
CA TRP A 73 -9.72 -11.29 -5.46
C TRP A 73 -9.19 -11.36 -6.88
N THR A 74 -10.11 -11.32 -7.82
CA THR A 74 -9.80 -11.12 -9.24
C THR A 74 -9.83 -9.63 -9.53
N PRO A 75 -9.23 -9.16 -10.65
CA PRO A 75 -9.34 -7.76 -11.07
C PRO A 75 -10.78 -7.24 -11.09
N GLN A 76 -11.73 -8.07 -11.53
CA GLN A 76 -13.14 -7.72 -11.53
C GLN A 76 -13.70 -7.54 -10.10
N HIS A 77 -13.32 -8.41 -9.16
CA HIS A 77 -13.72 -8.27 -7.75
C HIS A 77 -13.22 -6.94 -7.16
N VAL A 78 -12.00 -6.52 -7.49
CA VAL A 78 -11.46 -5.21 -7.09
C VAL A 78 -12.35 -4.09 -7.58
N LEU A 79 -12.63 -4.03 -8.89
CA LEU A 79 -13.45 -2.96 -9.46
C LEU A 79 -14.86 -2.94 -8.86
N LYS A 80 -15.47 -4.13 -8.69
CA LYS A 80 -16.81 -4.26 -8.12
C LYS A 80 -16.86 -3.83 -6.66
N HIS A 81 -15.79 -4.09 -5.91
CA HIS A 81 -15.64 -3.61 -4.54
C HIS A 81 -15.50 -2.09 -4.48
N LEU A 82 -14.67 -1.49 -5.36
CA LEU A 82 -14.52 -0.04 -5.45
C LEU A 82 -15.86 0.66 -5.75
N VAL A 83 -16.63 0.13 -6.70
CA VAL A 83 -17.99 0.60 -7.01
C VAL A 83 -18.88 0.52 -5.76
N SER A 84 -18.88 -0.63 -5.08
CA SER A 84 -19.68 -0.82 -3.86
C SER A 84 -19.35 0.21 -2.77
N GLN A 85 -18.06 0.44 -2.53
CA GLN A 85 -17.57 1.41 -1.54
C GLN A 85 -17.96 2.85 -1.89
N MET A 86 -17.89 3.24 -3.17
CA MET A 86 -18.34 4.57 -3.60
C MET A 86 -19.84 4.78 -3.34
N LEU A 87 -20.66 3.78 -3.61
CA LEU A 87 -22.11 3.84 -3.42
C LEU A 87 -22.51 3.85 -1.95
N LEU A 88 -21.81 3.06 -1.12
CA LEU A 88 -22.00 3.12 0.33
C LEU A 88 -21.63 4.48 0.90
N SER A 89 -20.60 5.13 0.33
CA SER A 89 -20.17 6.48 0.74
C SER A 89 -21.07 7.59 0.18
N ARG A 90 -21.77 7.34 -0.92
CA ARG A 90 -22.64 8.28 -1.65
C ARG A 90 -23.96 7.62 -2.06
N PRO A 91 -24.83 7.27 -1.09
CA PRO A 91 -26.08 6.57 -1.38
C PRO A 91 -27.05 7.42 -2.22
N ASP A 92 -26.87 8.74 -2.21
CA ASP A 92 -27.61 9.71 -3.02
C ASP A 92 -27.50 9.44 -4.53
N LEU A 93 -26.40 8.86 -5.00
CA LEU A 93 -26.18 8.56 -6.42
C LEU A 93 -27.23 7.63 -7.02
N ALA A 94 -27.72 6.66 -6.23
CA ALA A 94 -28.75 5.73 -6.70
C ALA A 94 -30.10 6.44 -6.93
N ASN A 95 -30.35 7.54 -6.23
CA ASN A 95 -31.58 8.32 -6.34
C ASN A 95 -31.46 9.42 -7.39
N SER A 96 -30.29 10.09 -7.49
CA SER A 96 -30.06 11.20 -8.41
C SER A 96 -29.77 10.76 -9.84
N ALA A 97 -29.16 9.57 -10.02
CA ALA A 97 -28.80 9.04 -11.33
C ALA A 97 -29.20 7.55 -11.51
N PRO A 98 -30.48 7.19 -11.35
CA PRO A 98 -30.94 5.78 -11.37
C PRO A 98 -30.76 5.09 -12.74
N HIS A 99 -30.60 5.88 -13.80
CA HIS A 99 -30.32 5.40 -15.16
C HIS A 99 -28.85 5.01 -15.36
N ILE A 100 -27.94 5.61 -14.59
CA ILE A 100 -26.50 5.27 -14.57
C ILE A 100 -26.24 4.14 -13.59
N PHE A 101 -26.88 4.19 -12.42
CA PHE A 101 -26.70 3.18 -11.39
C PHE A 101 -28.02 2.78 -10.73
N ASN A 102 -28.25 1.47 -10.69
CA ASN A 102 -29.20 0.84 -9.78
C ASN A 102 -28.74 -0.59 -9.43
N THR A 103 -29.33 -1.17 -8.39
CA THR A 103 -28.99 -2.53 -7.91
C THR A 103 -29.07 -3.58 -9.03
N ARG A 104 -29.98 -3.41 -9.99
CA ARG A 104 -30.11 -4.34 -11.13
C ARG A 104 -28.92 -4.23 -12.08
N GLN A 105 -28.48 -3.02 -12.42
CA GLN A 105 -27.29 -2.77 -13.25
C GLN A 105 -26.03 -3.30 -12.57
N PHE A 106 -25.85 -3.01 -11.27
CA PHE A 106 -24.72 -3.53 -10.49
C PHE A 106 -24.65 -5.06 -10.47
N ARG A 107 -25.81 -5.71 -10.30
CA ARG A 107 -25.91 -7.17 -10.33
C ARG A 107 -25.59 -7.72 -11.72
N LYS A 108 -26.06 -7.07 -12.78
CA LYS A 108 -25.83 -7.46 -14.18
C LYS A 108 -24.40 -7.22 -14.68
N ALA A 109 -23.66 -6.31 -14.05
CA ALA A 109 -22.24 -6.09 -14.36
C ALA A 109 -21.42 -7.30 -13.88
N SER A 110 -21.32 -8.31 -14.76
CA SER A 110 -20.69 -9.61 -14.52
C SER A 110 -19.38 -9.82 -15.28
N THR A 111 -19.01 -8.90 -16.17
CA THR A 111 -17.71 -8.90 -16.88
C THR A 111 -16.83 -7.75 -16.41
N PHE A 112 -15.51 -7.87 -16.57
CA PHE A 112 -14.57 -6.80 -16.24
C PHE A 112 -14.96 -5.46 -16.89
N ASP A 113 -15.18 -5.44 -18.21
CA ASP A 113 -15.53 -4.22 -18.95
C ASP A 113 -16.85 -3.61 -18.49
N SER A 114 -17.86 -4.45 -18.20
CA SER A 114 -19.15 -3.95 -17.70
C SER A 114 -19.01 -3.28 -16.32
N VAL A 115 -18.18 -3.84 -15.43
CA VAL A 115 -17.91 -3.26 -14.12
C VAL A 115 -17.03 -2.02 -14.25
N PHE A 116 -16.06 -2.02 -15.17
CA PHE A 116 -15.23 -0.86 -15.48
C PHE A 116 -16.07 0.31 -16.00
N ASN A 117 -16.96 0.07 -16.96
CA ASN A 117 -17.86 1.10 -17.48
C ASN A 117 -18.76 1.67 -16.39
N LEU A 118 -19.24 0.82 -15.47
CA LEU A 118 -20.02 1.28 -14.32
C LEU A 118 -19.19 2.18 -13.39
N LEU A 119 -17.95 1.78 -13.09
CA LEU A 119 -17.01 2.57 -12.31
C LEU A 119 -16.72 3.93 -12.96
N HIS A 120 -16.46 3.93 -14.27
CA HIS A 120 -16.28 5.14 -15.08
C HIS A 120 -17.48 6.09 -14.98
N SER A 121 -18.70 5.58 -15.19
CA SER A 121 -19.89 6.42 -15.09
C SER A 121 -20.10 6.99 -13.69
N ILE A 122 -19.82 6.22 -12.63
CA ILE A 122 -19.91 6.71 -11.23
C ILE A 122 -18.86 7.79 -10.97
N VAL A 123 -17.60 7.57 -11.35
CA VAL A 123 -16.53 8.55 -11.17
C VAL A 123 -16.84 9.85 -11.91
N GLY A 124 -17.45 9.79 -13.09
CA GLY A 124 -17.89 10.96 -13.84
C GLY A 124 -18.92 11.84 -13.13
N LEU A 125 -19.65 11.30 -12.16
CA LEU A 125 -20.63 12.05 -11.36
C LEU A 125 -20.02 12.65 -10.08
N LEU A 126 -18.81 12.22 -9.70
CA LEU A 126 -18.14 12.67 -8.49
C LEU A 126 -17.28 13.89 -8.77
N ALA A 127 -17.33 14.87 -7.85
CA ALA A 127 -16.50 16.07 -7.92
C ALA A 127 -15.01 15.74 -7.71
N SER A 128 -14.71 14.91 -6.72
CA SER A 128 -13.36 14.41 -6.44
C SER A 128 -13.44 13.08 -5.68
N VAL A 129 -12.55 12.15 -6.02
CA VAL A 129 -12.43 10.85 -5.35
C VAL A 129 -10.98 10.37 -5.38
N ILE A 130 -10.56 9.80 -4.25
CA ILE A 130 -9.28 9.09 -4.12
C ILE A 130 -9.58 7.60 -4.09
N VAL A 131 -8.90 6.84 -4.95
CA VAL A 131 -8.96 5.37 -5.00
C VAL A 131 -7.65 4.82 -4.44
N VAL A 132 -7.74 3.96 -3.43
CA VAL A 132 -6.57 3.25 -2.87
C VAL A 132 -6.70 1.75 -3.16
N VAL A 133 -5.78 1.17 -3.93
CA VAL A 133 -5.71 -0.27 -4.19
C VAL A 133 -4.47 -0.84 -3.51
N ASP A 134 -4.67 -1.47 -2.37
CA ASP A 134 -3.59 -2.04 -1.57
C ASP A 134 -3.25 -3.46 -2.02
N ARG A 135 -1.95 -3.75 -2.13
CA ARG A 135 -1.38 -5.07 -2.41
C ARG A 135 -1.91 -5.70 -3.68
N LEU A 136 -1.93 -4.92 -4.76
CA LEU A 136 -2.46 -5.34 -6.06
C LEU A 136 -1.78 -6.61 -6.60
N ASP A 137 -0.52 -6.85 -6.22
CA ASP A 137 0.23 -8.09 -6.50
C ASP A 137 -0.45 -9.37 -5.95
N ARG A 138 -1.36 -9.24 -4.99
CA ARG A 138 -2.14 -10.35 -4.41
C ARG A 138 -3.43 -10.64 -5.16
N CYS A 139 -3.82 -9.77 -6.08
CA CYS A 139 -4.98 -9.99 -6.92
C CYS A 139 -4.62 -10.97 -8.06
N VAL A 140 -5.41 -12.03 -8.23
CA VAL A 140 -5.12 -13.16 -9.12
C VAL A 140 -6.16 -13.20 -10.25
N PRO A 141 -5.75 -13.10 -11.52
CA PRO A 141 -6.68 -13.24 -12.65
C PRO A 141 -7.35 -14.61 -12.66
N GLU A 142 -8.63 -14.67 -13.06
CA GLU A 142 -9.26 -15.94 -13.43
C GLU A 142 -8.56 -16.50 -14.68
N SER A 143 -8.44 -17.82 -14.79
CA SER A 143 -7.73 -18.51 -15.87
C SER A 143 -8.23 -18.14 -17.27
N ALA A 144 -9.52 -17.81 -17.42
CA ALA A 144 -10.12 -17.36 -18.67
C ALA A 144 -9.92 -15.85 -18.97
N ALA A 145 -9.36 -15.10 -18.01
CA ALA A 145 -9.25 -13.64 -18.04
C ALA A 145 -7.78 -13.15 -18.00
N GLN A 146 -6.83 -13.95 -18.50
CA GLN A 146 -5.39 -13.65 -18.47
C GLN A 146 -5.02 -12.30 -19.11
N HIS A 147 -5.87 -11.72 -19.96
CA HIS A 147 -5.64 -10.43 -20.62
C HIS A 147 -6.14 -9.20 -19.84
N VAL A 148 -6.76 -9.39 -18.67
CA VAL A 148 -7.31 -8.27 -17.90
C VAL A 148 -6.21 -7.60 -17.07
N ASN A 149 -5.79 -6.41 -17.50
CA ASN A 149 -4.82 -5.59 -16.78
C ASN A 149 -5.50 -4.46 -16.02
N ILE A 150 -5.56 -4.60 -14.69
CA ILE A 150 -6.13 -3.56 -13.82
C ILE A 150 -5.32 -2.26 -13.81
N ALA A 151 -3.99 -2.33 -14.02
CA ALA A 151 -3.15 -1.14 -14.10
C ALA A 151 -3.52 -0.27 -15.32
N ASP A 152 -3.78 -0.92 -16.47
CA ASP A 152 -4.24 -0.24 -17.68
C ASP A 152 -5.63 0.37 -17.47
N ALA A 153 -6.54 -0.38 -16.85
CA ALA A 153 -7.89 0.12 -16.55
C ALA A 153 -7.86 1.34 -15.62
N LEU A 154 -7.13 1.29 -14.50
CA LEU A 154 -7.00 2.43 -13.57
C LEU A 154 -6.34 3.64 -14.25
N SER A 155 -5.35 3.39 -15.09
CA SER A 155 -4.67 4.44 -15.85
C SER A 155 -5.59 5.08 -16.89
N MET A 156 -6.39 4.28 -17.59
CA MET A 156 -7.41 4.77 -18.53
C MET A 156 -8.48 5.59 -17.80
N LEU A 157 -8.94 5.12 -16.64
CA LEU A 157 -9.90 5.83 -15.81
C LEU A 157 -9.36 7.20 -15.36
N VAL A 158 -8.11 7.25 -14.94
CA VAL A 158 -7.41 8.51 -14.63
C VAL A 158 -7.30 9.41 -15.86
N LYS A 159 -6.94 8.86 -17.03
CA LYS A 159 -6.87 9.64 -18.28
C LYS A 159 -8.22 10.27 -18.63
N LEU A 160 -9.33 9.61 -18.33
CA LEU A 160 -10.71 10.11 -18.57
C LEU A 160 -11.17 11.11 -17.50
N HIS A 161 -10.73 10.96 -16.25
CA HIS A 161 -11.18 11.77 -15.10
C HIS A 161 -10.05 12.50 -14.36
N ARG A 162 -9.06 13.03 -15.09
CA ARG A 162 -7.79 13.59 -14.55
C ARG A 162 -7.93 14.57 -13.39
N ARG A 163 -8.98 15.39 -13.42
CA ARG A 163 -9.26 16.42 -12.40
C ARG A 163 -9.94 15.84 -11.16
N ASN A 164 -10.72 14.78 -11.32
CA ASN A 164 -11.64 14.28 -10.29
C ASN A 164 -11.15 12.98 -9.65
N LEU A 165 -10.19 12.28 -10.26
CA LEU A 165 -9.73 10.97 -9.80
C LEU A 165 -8.23 10.96 -9.54
N LYS A 166 -7.85 10.61 -8.31
CA LYS A 166 -6.48 10.24 -7.95
C LYS A 166 -6.44 8.77 -7.52
N VAL A 167 -5.41 8.04 -7.93
CA VAL A 167 -5.27 6.61 -7.63
C VAL A 167 -3.94 6.36 -6.95
N ILE A 168 -3.96 5.56 -5.89
CA ILE A 168 -2.77 5.11 -5.19
C ILE A 168 -2.81 3.58 -5.17
N VAL A 169 -1.75 2.96 -5.68
CA VAL A 169 -1.61 1.51 -5.78
C VAL A 169 -0.41 1.09 -4.94
N THR A 170 -0.53 0.04 -4.15
CA THR A 170 0.62 -0.58 -3.49
C THR A 170 0.87 -1.99 -4.00
N THR A 171 2.13 -2.39 -4.11
CA THR A 171 2.54 -3.76 -4.43
C THR A 171 3.68 -4.25 -3.54
N GLY A 172 3.64 -5.54 -3.21
CA GLY A 172 4.68 -6.18 -2.43
C GLY A 172 5.95 -6.51 -3.21
N GLN A 173 5.90 -6.48 -4.54
CA GLN A 173 7.04 -6.64 -5.44
C GLN A 173 7.33 -5.34 -6.19
N VAL A 174 8.60 -5.14 -6.54
CA VAL A 174 9.03 -4.04 -7.40
C VAL A 174 8.46 -4.21 -8.81
N VAL A 175 7.72 -3.21 -9.26
CA VAL A 175 7.26 -3.11 -10.64
C VAL A 175 8.15 -2.11 -11.37
N SER A 176 8.79 -2.55 -12.45
CA SER A 176 9.61 -1.66 -13.28
C SER A 176 8.71 -0.73 -14.10
N PRO A 177 9.07 0.56 -14.28
CA PRO A 177 8.35 1.45 -15.18
C PRO A 177 8.20 0.91 -16.61
N SER A 178 9.14 0.08 -17.06
CA SER A 178 9.08 -0.59 -18.38
C SER A 178 7.93 -1.60 -18.51
N MET A 179 7.36 -2.08 -17.40
CA MET A 179 6.21 -3.00 -17.40
C MET A 179 4.88 -2.27 -17.59
N LEU A 180 4.85 -0.95 -17.40
CA LEU A 180 3.65 -0.11 -17.51
C LEU A 180 3.92 1.14 -18.38
N PRO A 181 4.41 0.98 -19.62
CA PRO A 181 4.86 2.09 -20.44
C PRO A 181 3.68 2.98 -20.89
N GLY A 182 3.90 4.30 -20.90
CA GLY A 182 2.92 5.27 -21.44
C GLY A 182 1.68 5.50 -20.57
N LEU A 183 1.68 5.00 -19.33
CA LEU A 183 0.65 5.25 -18.33
C LEU A 183 1.06 6.45 -17.44
N PRO A 184 0.09 7.26 -16.99
CA PRO A 184 0.35 8.45 -16.18
C PRO A 184 0.65 8.08 -14.71
N ILE A 185 1.72 7.32 -14.50
CA ILE A 185 2.07 6.70 -13.23
C ILE A 185 3.37 7.29 -12.72
N SER A 186 3.33 7.83 -11.50
CA SER A 186 4.52 8.09 -10.70
C SER A 186 4.87 6.84 -9.90
N PHE A 187 6.14 6.46 -9.88
CA PHE A 187 6.61 5.28 -9.17
C PHE A 187 7.36 5.68 -7.90
N ALA A 188 7.06 5.00 -6.81
CA ALA A 188 7.78 5.08 -5.55
C ALA A 188 8.20 3.68 -5.12
N VAL A 189 9.42 3.54 -4.63
CA VAL A 189 9.97 2.28 -4.17
C VAL A 189 10.40 2.46 -2.72
N VAL A 190 9.83 1.67 -1.81
CA VAL A 190 10.02 1.83 -0.36
C VAL A 190 10.68 0.62 0.28
N SER A 191 11.62 0.90 1.17
CA SER A 191 12.31 -0.15 1.92
C SER A 191 11.47 -0.61 3.11
N THR A 192 11.13 -1.90 3.15
CA THR A 192 10.48 -2.55 4.30
C THR A 192 11.43 -3.50 5.05
N LYS A 193 12.75 -3.30 4.91
CA LYS A 193 13.76 -4.15 5.58
C LYS A 193 13.56 -4.14 7.09
N ARG A 194 13.66 -5.32 7.71
CA ARG A 194 13.88 -5.41 9.16
C ARG A 194 15.29 -4.88 9.42
N ARG A 195 15.44 -3.85 10.26
CA ARG A 195 16.78 -3.49 10.77
C ARG A 195 17.39 -4.75 11.41
N PRO A 196 18.66 -5.07 11.16
CA PRO A 196 19.34 -6.08 11.96
C PRO A 196 19.21 -5.66 13.42
N ARG A 197 18.83 -6.60 14.30
CA ARG A 197 18.98 -6.35 15.73
C ARG A 197 20.48 -6.16 15.94
N LEU A 198 20.91 -4.93 16.26
CA LEU A 198 22.22 -4.72 16.86
C LEU A 198 22.21 -5.59 18.11
N LEU A 199 22.93 -6.72 18.08
CA LEU A 199 23.36 -7.37 19.29
C LEU A 199 24.26 -6.35 19.97
N GLU A 200 23.69 -5.58 20.91
CA GLU A 200 24.49 -4.87 21.90
C GLU A 200 25.33 -5.94 22.60
N TYR A 201 26.57 -6.08 22.13
CA TYR A 201 27.59 -6.85 22.83
C TYR A 201 27.83 -6.11 24.15
N LYS A 202 27.11 -6.52 25.20
CA LYS A 202 27.39 -6.16 26.58
C LYS A 202 28.76 -6.74 26.95
N ASN A 203 29.83 -6.08 26.51
CA ASN A 203 31.12 -6.19 27.17
C ASN A 203 31.16 -5.13 28.27
N SER A 204 30.46 -5.42 29.37
CA SER A 204 30.77 -4.81 30.65
C SER A 204 32.05 -5.49 31.17
N PRO A 205 33.16 -4.77 31.41
CA PRO A 205 34.26 -5.35 32.17
C PRO A 205 33.78 -5.45 33.62
N VAL A 206 33.61 -6.68 34.11
CA VAL A 206 33.43 -6.96 35.53
C VAL A 206 34.74 -6.63 36.24
N PRO A 207 34.80 -5.67 37.17
CA PRO A 207 35.94 -5.56 38.06
C PRO A 207 35.80 -6.63 39.14
N ARG A 208 36.57 -7.72 39.05
CA ARG A 208 36.71 -8.66 40.18
C ARG A 208 37.56 -7.99 41.26
N ARG A 209 36.90 -7.52 42.33
CA ARG A 209 37.52 -7.25 43.63
C ARG A 209 37.38 -8.48 44.53
N GLY A 210 38.51 -8.91 45.11
CA GLY A 210 38.60 -9.67 46.36
C GLY A 210 38.41 -11.19 46.26
N ILE A 211 39.08 -12.08 47.01
CA ILE A 211 39.92 -12.00 48.23
C ILE A 211 40.79 -13.28 48.31
N ASN A 212 41.92 -13.15 49.01
CA ASN A 212 42.87 -14.12 49.59
C ASN A 212 42.44 -15.58 49.83
N GLU A 213 43.41 -16.48 49.65
CA GLU A 213 44.04 -17.42 50.62
C GLU A 213 44.80 -18.49 49.81
N MET A 214 45.89 -19.17 50.20
CA MET A 214 46.90 -19.15 51.26
C MET A 214 47.75 -20.43 50.99
N ARG A 215 49.09 -20.40 51.16
CA ARG A 215 50.04 -21.53 51.43
C ARG A 215 51.46 -21.06 51.09
N SER A 216 52.27 -20.65 52.07
CA SER A 216 53.08 -21.49 52.99
C SER A 216 53.96 -22.50 52.25
N VAL A 217 55.24 -22.16 52.08
CA VAL A 217 56.34 -23.11 51.83
C VAL A 217 57.61 -22.59 52.54
N TYR A 218 57.93 -23.27 53.63
CA TYR A 218 59.26 -23.62 54.18
C TYR A 218 60.47 -22.70 53.95
N HIS A 219 61.01 -22.20 55.08
CA HIS A 219 62.41 -21.83 55.29
C HIS A 219 63.24 -23.08 55.66
N PRO A 220 64.44 -23.27 55.09
CA PRO A 220 65.49 -24.06 55.71
C PRO A 220 66.52 -23.14 56.41
N ASP A 221 66.65 -23.31 57.73
CA ASP A 221 67.83 -22.87 58.49
C ASP A 221 68.95 -23.91 58.32
N SER A 222 70.16 -23.46 57.97
CA SER A 222 71.43 -24.07 58.39
C SER A 222 72.64 -23.27 57.90
N LEU A 223 73.18 -22.44 58.80
CA LEU A 223 74.59 -22.10 59.08
C LEU A 223 74.51 -21.71 60.57
N ASP A 224 74.97 -22.48 61.56
CA ASP A 224 76.28 -23.15 61.71
C ASP A 224 76.23 -24.66 61.96
#